data_AF-A0A1T4XHL5-F1
#
_entry.id   AF-A0A1T4XHL5-F1
#
_cell.length_a   1.000
_cell.length_b   1.000
_cell.length_c   1.000
_cell.angle_alpha   90.00
_cell.angle_beta   90.00
_cell.angle_gamma   90.00
#
_symmetry.space_group_name_H-M   'P 1'
#
loop_
_entity.id
_entity.type
_entity.pdbx_description
1 polymer ?
#
loop_
_entity_poly.entity_id
_entity_poly.type
_entity_poly.pdbx_seq_one_letter_code
_entity_poly.pdbx_strand_id
1 'polypeptide(L)'
;MPRLLAMLFVLLGLFCAAALPAHAEDYDTVLDRLSRLQALAREYSASQADTPDPIELTLAYTRTGEYNTTIWQLTAGVRDAGFESCVNSSDPELASLQNMGIVVLPNGESIDFGHLLASMNLVYNGIPITGSWGGDCEELARQYYGQAGDAAGYAEAMRASFNKDDDGTLSRFSNGDLRADLDSVVVGSKVTKDTDLAEALRSYYANLTEYDRVKEFISLSFGTVDTSSTAFADAVYSALLEDSGMQLLFYMNGMWTVKGWQIKDDYAPAVRGATDLFAEYLANAVNHEKIKSETNDRLVAMGGQALADALEALGDTDAAQAALTAAEEIANNAQSTVSSGSDVVSAARENLQTNFNVKVFQLILLIAAGLAAFMLVFSMVMFVVHRKEN
;
A
#
# COMPACT_ATOMS: atom_id res chain seq x y z
N MET A 1 -17.65 36.74 -41.01
CA MET A 1 -16.44 36.85 -40.17
C MET A 1 -16.66 37.46 -38.78
N PRO A 2 -17.36 38.61 -38.57
CA PRO A 2 -17.36 39.26 -37.25
C PRO A 2 -18.14 38.52 -36.16
N ARG A 3 -19.18 37.75 -36.51
CA ARG A 3 -19.95 36.92 -35.55
C ARG A 3 -19.21 35.68 -35.07
N LEU A 4 -18.33 35.11 -35.91
CA LEU A 4 -17.54 33.93 -35.56
C LEU A 4 -16.40 34.30 -34.59
N LEU A 5 -15.75 35.46 -34.80
CA LEU A 5 -14.76 35.99 -33.85
C LEU A 5 -15.39 36.35 -32.50
N ALA A 6 -16.59 36.95 -32.49
CA ALA A 6 -17.27 37.29 -31.25
C ALA A 6 -17.64 36.04 -30.42
N MET A 7 -18.09 34.96 -31.07
CA MET A 7 -18.32 33.67 -30.41
C MET A 7 -17.03 33.05 -29.89
N LEU A 8 -15.91 33.16 -30.62
CA LEU A 8 -14.62 32.66 -30.18
C LEU A 8 -14.12 33.40 -28.94
N PHE A 9 -14.29 34.73 -28.88
CA PHE A 9 -13.90 35.54 -27.70
C PHE A 9 -14.78 35.28 -26.48
N VAL A 10 -16.08 35.01 -26.68
CA VAL A 10 -17.00 34.62 -25.58
C VAL A 10 -16.66 33.21 -25.07
N LEU A 11 -16.36 32.26 -25.96
CA LEU A 11 -15.89 30.93 -25.60
C LEU A 11 -14.53 30.97 -24.88
N LEU A 12 -13.59 31.79 -25.35
CA LEU A 12 -12.28 31.96 -24.70
C LEU A 12 -12.43 32.63 -23.31
N GLY A 13 -13.35 33.60 -23.18
CA GLY A 13 -13.68 34.21 -21.89
C GLY A 13 -14.37 33.26 -20.90
N LEU A 14 -15.19 32.33 -21.40
CA LEU A 14 -15.80 31.25 -20.61
C LEU A 14 -14.80 30.16 -20.21
N PHE A 15 -13.82 29.85 -21.07
CA PHE A 15 -12.73 28.92 -20.74
C PHE A 15 -11.72 29.52 -19.75
N CYS A 16 -11.44 30.82 -19.84
CA CYS A 16 -10.58 31.50 -18.86
C CYS A 16 -11.27 31.77 -17.50
N ALA A 17 -12.61 31.80 -17.45
CA ALA A 17 -13.36 31.97 -16.21
C ALA A 17 -13.66 30.63 -15.48
N ALA A 18 -13.49 29.49 -16.16
CA ALA A 18 -13.65 28.15 -15.57
C ALA A 18 -12.35 27.56 -15.00
N ALA A 19 -11.19 28.16 -15.31
CA ALA A 19 -9.96 27.92 -14.57
C ALA A 19 -9.92 28.84 -13.33
N LEU A 20 -10.94 28.73 -12.48
CA LEU A 20 -10.71 29.05 -11.07
C LEU A 20 -9.58 28.13 -10.62
N PRO A 21 -8.56 28.61 -9.87
CA PRO A 21 -7.66 27.69 -9.22
C PRO A 21 -8.54 26.74 -8.42
N ALA A 22 -8.46 25.44 -8.72
CA ALA A 22 -8.90 24.44 -7.76
C ALA A 22 -8.10 24.78 -6.50
N HIS A 23 -8.74 25.38 -5.51
CA HIS A 23 -8.11 25.62 -4.24
C HIS A 23 -7.68 24.24 -3.76
N ALA A 24 -6.36 24.02 -3.64
CA ALA A 24 -5.86 22.86 -2.92
C ALA A 24 -6.58 22.89 -1.56
N GLU A 25 -7.29 21.81 -1.25
CA GLU A 25 -8.07 21.76 -0.02
C GLU A 25 -7.10 21.77 1.14
N ASP A 26 -7.39 22.64 2.11
CA ASP A 26 -6.55 22.78 3.28
C ASP A 26 -6.57 21.49 4.13
N TYR A 27 -5.42 21.15 4.70
CA TYR A 27 -5.21 19.92 5.47
C TYR A 27 -6.27 19.69 6.55
N ASP A 28 -6.69 20.73 7.27
CA ASP A 28 -7.72 20.56 8.31
C ASP A 28 -9.10 20.26 7.72
N THR A 29 -9.39 20.79 6.53
CA THR A 29 -10.65 20.48 5.81
C THR A 29 -10.70 19.01 5.39
N VAL A 30 -9.57 18.49 4.90
CA VAL A 30 -9.42 17.07 4.56
C VAL A 30 -9.66 16.20 5.79
N LEU A 31 -9.03 16.53 6.92
CA LEU A 31 -9.17 15.76 8.15
C LEU A 31 -10.55 15.83 8.78
N ASP A 32 -11.24 16.97 8.68
CA ASP A 32 -12.63 17.09 9.13
C ASP A 32 -13.55 16.19 8.32
N ARG A 33 -13.32 16.05 7.01
CA ARG A 33 -14.05 15.10 6.17
C ARG A 33 -13.69 13.65 6.52
N LEU A 34 -12.42 13.34 6.77
CA LEU A 34 -12.01 12.01 7.22
C LEU A 34 -12.69 11.63 8.54
N SER A 35 -12.79 12.57 9.49
CA SER A 35 -13.49 12.39 10.76
C SER A 35 -14.99 12.13 10.56
N ARG A 36 -15.66 12.91 9.69
CA ARG A 36 -17.06 12.69 9.28
C ARG A 36 -17.27 11.32 8.63
N LEU A 37 -16.40 10.92 7.71
CA LEU A 37 -16.44 9.61 7.08
C LEU A 37 -16.32 8.48 8.12
N GLN A 38 -15.37 8.61 9.04
CA GLN A 38 -15.18 7.63 10.11
C GLN A 38 -16.38 7.57 11.07
N ALA A 39 -17.02 8.70 11.36
CA ALA A 39 -18.26 8.73 12.14
C ALA A 39 -19.39 7.95 11.44
N LEU A 40 -19.58 8.16 10.14
CA LEU A 40 -20.53 7.37 9.35
C LEU A 40 -20.17 5.88 9.33
N ALA A 41 -18.89 5.53 9.24
CA ALA A 41 -18.44 4.14 9.28
C ALA A 41 -18.79 3.47 10.62
N ARG A 42 -18.62 4.18 11.74
CA ARG A 42 -19.00 3.69 13.08
C ARG A 42 -20.51 3.50 13.20
N GLU A 43 -21.31 4.45 12.71
CA GLU A 43 -22.77 4.34 12.71
C GLU A 43 -23.27 3.18 11.83
N TYR A 44 -22.73 3.07 10.61
CA TYR A 44 -23.03 1.98 9.69
C TYR A 44 -22.68 0.63 10.32
N SER A 45 -21.45 0.48 10.83
CA SER A 45 -20.98 -0.74 11.50
C SER A 45 -21.91 -1.17 12.64
N ALA A 46 -22.30 -0.24 13.52
CA ALA A 46 -23.19 -0.52 14.64
C ALA A 46 -24.62 -0.94 14.20
N SER A 47 -25.02 -0.60 12.99
CA SER A 47 -26.32 -0.98 12.41
C SER A 47 -26.30 -2.32 11.66
N GLN A 48 -25.12 -2.86 11.34
CA GLN A 48 -24.99 -4.12 10.63
C GLN A 48 -24.93 -5.32 11.59
N ALA A 49 -25.39 -6.48 11.12
CA ALA A 49 -25.42 -7.70 11.91
C ALA A 49 -24.03 -8.32 12.13
N ASP A 50 -23.11 -8.12 11.19
CA ASP A 50 -21.73 -8.61 11.18
C ASP A 50 -20.73 -7.61 11.75
N THR A 51 -21.16 -6.39 12.10
CA THR A 51 -20.35 -5.35 12.75
C THR A 51 -19.01 -5.12 12.03
N PRO A 52 -19.02 -4.70 10.75
CA PRO A 52 -17.81 -4.50 9.95
C PRO A 52 -16.86 -3.49 10.62
N ASP A 53 -15.55 -3.66 10.47
CA ASP A 53 -14.57 -2.76 11.11
C ASP A 53 -14.70 -1.32 10.56
N PRO A 54 -14.97 -0.31 11.41
CA PRO A 54 -15.07 1.08 10.98
C PRO A 54 -13.79 1.64 10.35
N ILE A 55 -12.61 1.19 10.75
CA ILE A 55 -11.33 1.61 10.15
C ILE A 55 -11.24 1.09 8.71
N GLU A 56 -11.55 -0.19 8.50
CA GLU A 56 -11.58 -0.79 7.17
C GLU A 56 -12.58 -0.10 6.25
N LEU A 57 -13.81 0.13 6.73
CA LEU A 57 -14.82 0.86 5.97
C LEU A 57 -14.34 2.26 5.56
N THR A 58 -13.69 2.97 6.48
CA THR A 58 -13.19 4.33 6.25
C THR A 58 -12.07 4.35 5.21
N LEU A 59 -11.04 3.52 5.38
CA LEU A 59 -9.87 3.50 4.50
C LEU A 59 -10.19 2.86 3.14
N ALA A 60 -10.99 1.79 3.09
CA ALA A 60 -11.41 1.20 1.82
C ALA A 60 -12.30 2.15 1.00
N TYR A 61 -13.13 2.98 1.65
CA TYR A 61 -13.98 3.93 0.93
C TYR A 61 -13.18 4.93 0.08
N THR A 62 -12.03 5.40 0.58
CA THR A 62 -11.19 6.40 -0.11
C THR A 62 -10.44 5.80 -1.31
N ARG A 63 -10.17 4.49 -1.27
CA ARG A 63 -9.49 3.77 -2.37
C ARG A 63 -10.34 3.71 -3.62
N THR A 64 -9.81 4.28 -4.71
CA THR A 64 -10.41 4.30 -6.04
C THR A 64 -9.31 4.25 -7.10
N GLY A 65 -9.67 4.01 -8.37
CA GLY A 65 -8.70 3.97 -9.46
C GLY A 65 -7.59 2.95 -9.24
N GLU A 66 -6.33 3.41 -9.28
CA GLU A 66 -5.13 2.59 -9.13
C GLU A 66 -5.03 1.93 -7.74
N TYR A 67 -5.62 2.54 -6.70
CA TYR A 67 -5.66 1.99 -5.33
C TYR A 67 -6.80 0.98 -5.09
N ASN A 68 -7.55 0.58 -6.12
CA ASN A 68 -8.65 -0.38 -6.01
C ASN A 68 -8.62 -1.50 -7.06
N THR A 69 -7.45 -1.78 -7.63
CA THR A 69 -7.25 -2.91 -8.56
C THR A 69 -7.37 -4.26 -7.83
N THR A 70 -7.32 -5.38 -8.57
CA THR A 70 -7.41 -6.73 -8.00
C THR A 70 -6.38 -6.98 -6.90
N ILE A 71 -5.14 -6.50 -7.05
CA ILE A 71 -4.12 -6.69 -6.01
C ILE A 71 -4.50 -5.95 -4.72
N TRP A 72 -4.93 -4.69 -4.82
CA TRP A 72 -5.41 -3.91 -3.68
C TRP A 72 -6.62 -4.52 -3.01
N GLN A 73 -7.53 -5.14 -3.77
CA GLN A 73 -8.69 -5.83 -3.20
C GLN A 73 -8.29 -7.12 -2.46
N LEU A 74 -7.28 -7.84 -2.95
CA LEU A 74 -6.75 -9.03 -2.30
C LEU A 74 -5.98 -8.70 -1.02
N THR A 75 -5.26 -7.58 -0.99
CA THR A 75 -4.36 -7.22 0.11
C THR A 75 -4.99 -6.28 1.14
N ALA A 76 -5.85 -5.34 0.72
CA ALA A 76 -6.51 -4.35 1.59
C ALA A 76 -8.04 -4.55 1.70
N GLY A 77 -8.58 -5.65 1.16
CA GLY A 77 -10.01 -5.93 1.15
C GLY A 77 -10.80 -5.17 0.09
N VAL A 78 -12.07 -5.53 -0.05
CA VAL A 78 -13.00 -4.92 -1.01
C VAL A 78 -13.75 -3.74 -0.38
N ARG A 79 -14.15 -2.79 -1.22
CA ARG A 79 -15.02 -1.68 -0.81
C ARG A 79 -16.43 -2.20 -0.51
N ASP A 80 -17.06 -1.65 0.52
CA ASP A 80 -18.42 -2.02 0.92
C ASP A 80 -19.46 -1.15 0.20
N ALA A 81 -20.20 -1.74 -0.73
CA ALA A 81 -21.21 -1.04 -1.53
C ALA A 81 -22.40 -0.50 -0.69
N GLY A 82 -22.72 -1.15 0.43
CA GLY A 82 -23.75 -0.69 1.34
C GLY A 82 -23.30 0.55 2.09
N PHE A 83 -22.04 0.57 2.55
CA PHE A 83 -21.43 1.73 3.17
C PHE A 83 -21.25 2.89 2.18
N GLU A 84 -20.81 2.63 0.94
CA GLU A 84 -20.76 3.64 -0.12
C GLU A 84 -22.13 4.29 -0.35
N SER A 85 -23.19 3.48 -0.38
CA SER A 85 -24.57 3.98 -0.51
C SER A 85 -24.98 4.83 0.70
N CYS A 86 -24.59 4.41 1.91
CA CYS A 86 -24.82 5.17 3.13
C CYS A 86 -24.15 6.55 3.06
N VAL A 87 -22.86 6.61 2.73
CA VAL A 87 -22.11 7.87 2.59
C VAL A 87 -22.74 8.77 1.54
N ASN A 88 -23.04 8.25 0.35
CA ASN A 88 -23.67 9.02 -0.73
C ASN A 88 -25.03 9.62 -0.33
N SER A 89 -25.79 8.94 0.54
CA SER A 89 -27.09 9.42 0.99
C SER A 89 -27.02 10.39 2.17
N SER A 90 -26.04 10.21 3.07
CA SER A 90 -25.91 10.97 4.31
C SER A 90 -25.06 12.22 4.14
N ASP A 91 -23.95 12.11 3.41
CA ASP A 91 -22.96 13.18 3.23
C ASP A 91 -22.20 13.02 1.91
N PRO A 92 -22.81 13.44 0.78
CA PRO A 92 -22.22 13.26 -0.56
C PRO A 92 -20.95 14.07 -0.80
N GLU A 93 -20.64 15.07 0.02
CA GLU A 93 -19.38 15.83 -0.09
C GLU A 93 -18.16 14.96 0.22
N LEU A 94 -18.33 13.88 1.00
CA LEU A 94 -17.24 12.96 1.33
C LEU A 94 -16.71 12.18 0.12
N ALA A 95 -17.40 12.22 -1.01
CA ALA A 95 -16.87 11.72 -2.28
C ALA A 95 -15.54 12.42 -2.67
N SER A 96 -15.27 13.63 -2.16
CA SER A 96 -13.98 14.31 -2.36
C SER A 96 -12.78 13.56 -1.78
N LEU A 97 -12.99 12.67 -0.80
CA LEU A 97 -11.93 11.85 -0.21
C LEU A 97 -11.50 10.71 -1.15
N GLN A 98 -12.21 10.50 -2.26
CA GLN A 98 -11.85 9.55 -3.31
C GLN A 98 -11.01 10.27 -4.37
N ASN A 99 -9.96 9.61 -4.87
CA ASN A 99 -8.98 10.17 -5.81
C ASN A 99 -8.34 11.47 -5.30
N MET A 100 -8.08 11.52 -4.00
CA MET A 100 -7.27 12.58 -3.42
C MET A 100 -5.87 12.55 -4.01
N GLY A 101 -5.32 13.73 -4.28
CA GLY A 101 -3.92 13.91 -4.67
C GLY A 101 -3.14 14.63 -3.57
N ILE A 102 -2.34 15.61 -4.00
CA ILE A 102 -1.42 16.32 -3.11
C ILE A 102 -2.14 17.22 -2.10
N VAL A 103 -1.79 17.10 -0.82
CA VAL A 103 -2.18 17.97 0.29
C VAL A 103 -0.93 18.62 0.89
N VAL A 104 -1.03 19.89 1.30
CA VAL A 104 0.05 20.59 2.00
C VAL A 104 -0.12 20.41 3.51
N LEU A 105 0.88 19.81 4.14
CA LEU A 105 0.95 19.53 5.57
C LEU A 105 1.20 20.80 6.39
N PRO A 106 0.90 20.80 7.71
CA PRO A 106 1.13 21.95 8.59
C PRO A 106 2.58 22.46 8.63
N ASN A 107 3.56 21.57 8.37
CA ASN A 107 4.98 21.90 8.31
C ASN A 107 5.42 22.47 6.92
N GLY A 108 4.49 22.60 5.97
CA GLY A 108 4.72 23.13 4.62
C GLY A 108 5.13 22.08 3.58
N GLU A 109 5.27 20.82 3.96
CA GLU A 109 5.56 19.72 3.03
C GLU A 109 4.32 19.34 2.21
N SER A 110 4.53 18.75 1.04
CA SER A 110 3.46 18.20 0.21
C SER A 110 3.45 16.68 0.28
N ILE A 111 2.28 16.07 0.44
CA ILE A 111 2.09 14.62 0.55
C ILE A 111 1.01 14.15 -0.41
N ASP A 112 1.18 12.99 -1.05
CA ASP A 112 0.05 12.33 -1.70
C ASP A 112 -0.85 11.71 -0.63
N PHE A 113 -1.97 12.38 -0.37
CA PHE A 113 -2.86 11.97 0.71
C PHE A 113 -3.73 10.77 0.32
N GLY A 114 -4.01 10.59 -0.98
CA GLY A 114 -4.69 9.40 -1.48
C GLY A 114 -3.83 8.17 -1.29
N HIS A 115 -2.55 8.28 -1.65
CA HIS A 115 -1.54 7.25 -1.41
C HIS A 115 -1.43 6.94 0.09
N LEU A 116 -1.27 7.96 0.94
CA LEU A 116 -1.16 7.79 2.39
C LEU A 116 -2.30 6.94 2.96
N LEU A 117 -3.55 7.28 2.64
CA LEU A 117 -4.71 6.54 3.16
C LEU A 117 -4.80 5.12 2.60
N ALA A 118 -4.45 4.92 1.32
CA ALA A 118 -4.41 3.59 0.71
C ALA A 118 -3.35 2.71 1.39
N SER A 119 -2.13 3.22 1.57
CA SER A 119 -1.03 2.52 2.24
C SER A 119 -1.35 2.24 3.71
N MET A 120 -1.97 3.19 4.42
CA MET A 120 -2.44 2.97 5.79
C MET A 120 -3.45 1.82 5.87
N ASN A 121 -4.29 1.63 4.85
CA ASN A 121 -5.21 0.49 4.80
C ASN A 121 -4.44 -0.84 4.79
N LEU A 122 -3.37 -0.92 4.01
CA LEU A 122 -2.53 -2.12 3.95
C LEU A 122 -1.74 -2.34 5.23
N VAL A 123 -1.13 -1.28 5.79
CA VAL A 123 -0.39 -1.35 7.05
C VAL A 123 -1.31 -1.85 8.17
N TYR A 124 -2.54 -1.34 8.24
CA TYR A 124 -3.55 -1.79 9.21
C TYR A 124 -3.94 -3.27 9.01
N ASN A 125 -3.92 -3.76 7.77
CA ASN A 125 -4.09 -5.18 7.43
C ASN A 125 -2.81 -6.03 7.59
N GLY A 126 -1.72 -5.46 8.12
CA GLY A 126 -0.46 -6.18 8.34
C GLY A 126 0.41 -6.35 7.08
N ILE A 127 0.22 -5.51 6.06
CA ILE A 127 1.00 -5.52 4.80
C ILE A 127 1.70 -4.17 4.63
N PRO A 128 2.78 -3.89 5.37
CA PRO A 128 3.35 -2.56 5.47
C PRO A 128 4.27 -2.15 4.33
N ILE A 129 4.51 -3.04 3.35
CA ILE A 129 5.51 -2.83 2.29
C ILE A 129 4.85 -2.69 0.91
N THR A 130 3.92 -3.58 0.55
CA THR A 130 3.50 -3.80 -0.84
C THR A 130 2.83 -2.62 -1.54
N GLY A 131 1.92 -1.93 -0.87
CA GLY A 131 1.33 -0.69 -1.39
C GLY A 131 1.81 0.50 -0.57
N SER A 132 3.07 0.43 -0.13
CA SER A 132 3.83 1.55 0.37
C SER A 132 5.20 1.55 -0.34
N TRP A 133 6.29 1.86 0.37
CA TRP A 133 7.64 2.04 -0.18
C TRP A 133 8.16 0.89 -1.04
N GLY A 134 7.68 -0.34 -0.82
CA GLY A 134 8.05 -1.47 -1.65
C GLY A 134 7.39 -1.45 -3.02
N GLY A 135 6.14 -1.02 -3.10
CA GLY A 135 5.42 -0.79 -4.35
C GLY A 135 6.12 0.26 -5.20
N ASP A 136 6.48 1.39 -4.60
CA ASP A 136 7.18 2.46 -5.32
C ASP A 136 8.60 2.06 -5.74
N CYS A 137 9.30 1.26 -4.93
CA CYS A 137 10.56 0.64 -5.35
C CYS A 137 10.37 -0.29 -6.58
N GLU A 138 9.27 -1.05 -6.63
CA GLU A 138 8.91 -1.88 -7.77
C GLU A 138 8.63 -1.03 -9.01
N GLU A 139 7.83 0.02 -8.89
CA GLU A 139 7.46 0.88 -10.00
C GLU A 139 8.69 1.59 -10.58
N LEU A 140 9.56 2.08 -9.70
CA LEU A 140 10.84 2.68 -10.08
C LEU A 140 11.74 1.66 -10.79
N ALA A 141 11.84 0.43 -10.27
CA ALA A 141 12.58 -0.64 -10.92
C ALA A 141 12.04 -0.98 -12.32
N ARG A 142 10.72 -1.04 -12.49
CA ARG A 142 10.09 -1.28 -13.81
C ARG A 142 10.30 -0.13 -14.77
N GLN A 143 10.17 1.12 -14.31
CA GLN A 143 10.36 2.30 -15.13
C GLN A 143 11.77 2.34 -15.75
N TYR A 144 12.77 1.96 -14.96
CA TYR A 144 14.17 2.02 -15.37
C TYR A 144 14.70 0.72 -15.97
N TYR A 145 13.93 -0.38 -15.94
CA TYR A 145 14.38 -1.69 -16.41
C TYR A 145 15.02 -1.65 -17.81
N GLY A 146 16.20 -2.26 -17.93
CA GLY A 146 16.99 -2.31 -19.16
C GLY A 146 17.85 -1.06 -19.43
N GLN A 147 17.80 -0.04 -18.58
CA GLN A 147 18.59 1.19 -18.75
C GLN A 147 19.99 1.13 -18.12
N ALA A 148 20.29 0.12 -17.30
CA ALA A 148 21.59 -0.11 -16.69
C ALA A 148 21.95 -1.61 -16.61
N GLY A 149 23.23 -1.92 -16.37
CA GLY A 149 23.74 -3.30 -16.31
C GLY A 149 23.91 -3.87 -14.90
N ASP A 150 23.89 -3.03 -13.87
CA ASP A 150 24.09 -3.41 -12.46
C ASP A 150 23.31 -2.48 -11.51
N ALA A 151 23.22 -2.86 -10.24
CA ALA A 151 22.44 -2.15 -9.23
C ALA A 151 22.89 -0.70 -9.03
N ALA A 152 24.20 -0.43 -9.05
CA ALA A 152 24.73 0.92 -8.90
C ALA A 152 24.34 1.82 -10.09
N GLY A 153 24.41 1.30 -11.32
CA GLY A 153 23.96 2.01 -12.49
C GLY A 153 22.45 2.29 -12.48
N TYR A 154 21.64 1.36 -11.97
CA TYR A 154 20.21 1.58 -11.79
C TYR A 154 19.94 2.67 -10.74
N ALA A 155 20.56 2.60 -9.56
CA ALA A 155 20.41 3.60 -8.51
C ALA A 155 20.76 5.01 -9.02
N GLU A 156 21.83 5.16 -9.79
CA GLU A 156 22.23 6.44 -10.37
C GLU A 156 21.21 6.95 -11.41
N ALA A 157 20.69 6.06 -12.28
CA ALA A 157 19.66 6.44 -13.25
C ALA A 157 18.35 6.89 -12.57
N MET A 158 17.95 6.19 -11.51
CA MET A 158 16.72 6.44 -10.74
C MET A 158 16.79 7.72 -9.91
N ARG A 159 17.98 8.15 -9.49
CA ARG A 159 18.19 9.38 -8.70
C ARG A 159 17.62 10.64 -9.37
N ALA A 160 17.44 10.61 -10.69
CA ALA A 160 16.83 11.70 -11.44
C ALA A 160 15.34 11.92 -11.13
N SER A 161 14.60 10.87 -10.78
CA SER A 161 13.15 10.90 -10.53
C SER A 161 12.75 10.58 -9.08
N PHE A 162 13.60 9.88 -8.32
CA PHE A 162 13.36 9.55 -6.91
C PHE A 162 13.34 10.79 -6.01
N ASN A 163 12.36 10.86 -5.11
CA ASN A 163 12.18 11.94 -4.13
C ASN A 163 12.22 13.34 -4.77
N LYS A 164 11.54 13.48 -5.90
CA LYS A 164 11.33 14.75 -6.59
C LYS A 164 9.86 15.16 -6.50
N ASP A 165 9.60 16.45 -6.65
CA ASP A 165 8.23 16.93 -6.81
C ASP A 165 7.56 16.17 -7.97
N ASP A 166 6.35 15.65 -7.74
CA ASP A 166 5.57 15.08 -8.81
C ASP A 166 4.94 16.21 -9.64
N ASP A 167 5.47 16.39 -10.85
CA ASP A 167 4.91 17.29 -11.85
C ASP A 167 4.02 16.54 -12.87
N GLY A 168 3.72 15.26 -12.60
CA GLY A 168 2.92 14.37 -13.43
C GLY A 168 3.66 13.81 -14.64
N THR A 169 5.00 13.96 -14.72
CA THR A 169 5.77 13.59 -15.92
C THR A 169 6.56 12.30 -15.79
N LEU A 170 7.29 12.10 -14.68
CA LEU A 170 8.33 11.08 -14.61
C LEU A 170 8.40 10.34 -13.27
N SER A 171 8.11 10.97 -12.13
CA SER A 171 8.36 10.31 -10.84
C SER A 171 7.36 9.19 -10.59
N ARG A 172 7.89 8.00 -10.23
CA ARG A 172 7.14 6.84 -9.72
C ARG A 172 7.36 6.61 -8.24
N PHE A 173 8.20 7.45 -7.62
CA PHE A 173 8.50 7.45 -6.20
C PHE A 173 8.81 8.90 -5.82
N SER A 174 7.77 9.73 -5.88
CA SER A 174 7.89 11.18 -5.72
C SER A 174 8.19 11.54 -4.27
N ASN A 175 8.46 12.81 -4.00
CA ASN A 175 8.60 13.27 -2.62
C ASN A 175 7.26 13.23 -1.85
N GLY A 176 6.13 13.35 -2.55
CA GLY A 176 4.80 13.21 -1.98
C GLY A 176 4.51 11.77 -1.59
N ASP A 177 4.86 10.83 -2.46
CA ASP A 177 4.71 9.39 -2.21
C ASP A 177 5.69 8.90 -1.15
N LEU A 178 6.96 9.32 -1.20
CA LEU A 178 7.94 8.98 -0.17
C LEU A 178 7.48 9.39 1.22
N ARG A 179 6.85 10.55 1.36
CA ARG A 179 6.25 10.95 2.64
C ARG A 179 5.02 10.10 2.97
N ALA A 180 4.13 9.87 2.01
CA ALA A 180 2.97 8.99 2.19
C ALA A 180 3.37 7.60 2.68
N ASP A 181 4.44 7.05 2.13
CA ASP A 181 4.97 5.75 2.47
C ASP A 181 5.49 5.66 3.89
N LEU A 182 6.44 6.55 4.23
CA LEU A 182 7.02 6.58 5.56
C LEU A 182 5.94 6.84 6.61
N ASP A 183 5.06 7.80 6.34
CA ASP A 183 4.03 8.27 7.27
C ASP A 183 2.91 7.21 7.41
N SER A 184 2.60 6.46 6.35
CA SER A 184 1.62 5.36 6.41
C SER A 184 2.08 4.22 7.31
N VAL A 185 3.38 3.86 7.27
CA VAL A 185 3.94 2.84 8.15
C VAL A 185 3.97 3.36 9.59
N VAL A 186 4.39 4.60 9.81
CA VAL A 186 4.51 5.18 11.15
C VAL A 186 3.16 5.37 11.82
N VAL A 187 2.17 5.93 11.12
CA VAL A 187 0.84 6.17 11.68
C VAL A 187 0.01 4.89 11.64
N GLY A 188 -0.02 4.21 10.49
CA GLY A 188 -0.83 3.02 10.25
C GLY A 188 -0.52 1.87 11.21
N SER A 189 0.76 1.66 11.57
CA SER A 189 1.15 0.60 12.51
C SER A 189 0.63 0.82 13.94
N LYS A 190 0.23 2.05 14.27
CA LYS A 190 -0.32 2.43 15.58
C LYS A 190 -1.85 2.52 15.57
N VAL A 191 -2.48 2.39 14.40
CA VAL A 191 -3.93 2.41 14.28
C VAL A 191 -4.51 1.13 14.89
N THR A 192 -5.58 1.31 15.65
CA THR A 192 -6.42 0.25 16.19
C THR A 192 -7.85 0.51 15.73
N LYS A 193 -8.74 -0.48 15.86
CA LYS A 193 -10.17 -0.34 15.55
C LYS A 193 -10.87 0.88 16.21
N ASP A 194 -10.32 1.34 17.33
CA ASP A 194 -10.91 2.42 18.13
C ASP A 194 -10.28 3.79 17.84
N THR A 195 -9.15 3.83 17.12
CA THR A 195 -8.39 5.05 16.81
C THR A 195 -9.23 6.08 16.05
N ASP A 196 -9.11 7.35 16.43
CA ASP A 196 -9.57 8.48 15.62
C ASP A 196 -8.48 8.80 14.59
N LEU A 197 -8.76 8.56 13.31
CA LEU A 197 -7.75 8.69 12.24
C LEU A 197 -7.35 10.15 12.03
N ALA A 198 -8.31 11.08 12.12
CA ALA A 198 -8.04 12.50 11.93
C ALA A 198 -7.18 13.03 13.09
N GLU A 199 -7.51 12.67 14.32
CA GLU A 199 -6.70 13.09 15.49
C GLU A 199 -5.31 12.46 15.49
N ALA A 200 -5.18 11.20 15.07
CA ALA A 200 -3.89 10.54 14.93
C ALA A 200 -2.98 11.29 13.93
N LEU A 201 -3.52 11.68 12.77
CA LEU A 201 -2.78 12.44 11.77
C LEU A 201 -2.44 13.86 12.27
N ARG A 202 -3.40 14.58 12.88
CA ARG A 202 -3.12 15.91 13.50
C ARG A 202 -1.99 15.83 14.51
N SER A 203 -2.05 14.84 15.40
CA SER A 203 -1.03 14.65 16.43
C SER A 203 0.33 14.32 15.84
N TYR A 204 0.36 13.48 14.80
CA TYR A 204 1.59 13.10 14.12
C TYR A 204 2.27 14.30 13.46
N TYR A 205 1.54 15.09 12.66
CA TYR A 205 2.13 16.19 11.90
C TYR A 205 2.39 17.46 12.70
N ALA A 206 1.87 17.59 13.93
CA ALA A 206 1.98 18.82 14.73
C ALA A 206 3.44 19.27 14.99
N ASN A 207 4.38 18.34 15.15
CA ASN A 207 5.79 18.63 15.39
C ASN A 207 6.74 17.71 14.60
N LEU A 208 6.26 17.14 13.49
CA LEU A 208 7.02 16.16 12.72
C LEU A 208 8.26 16.81 12.08
N THR A 209 9.42 16.21 12.33
CA THR A 209 10.65 16.52 11.60
C THR A 209 10.99 15.35 10.68
N GLU A 210 11.77 15.62 9.62
CA GLU A 210 12.25 14.56 8.72
C GLU A 210 13.06 13.48 9.46
N TYR A 211 13.88 13.90 10.43
CA TYR A 211 14.63 12.97 11.27
C TYR A 211 13.68 12.07 12.07
N ASP A 212 12.65 12.62 12.71
CA ASP A 212 11.70 11.84 13.53
C ASP A 212 10.86 10.89 12.66
N ARG A 213 10.39 11.35 11.50
CA ARG A 213 9.71 10.53 10.48
C ARG A 213 10.55 9.31 10.12
N VAL A 214 11.76 9.54 9.63
CA VAL A 214 12.61 8.46 9.10
C VAL A 214 13.11 7.56 10.22
N LYS A 215 13.48 8.11 11.37
CA LYS A 215 13.92 7.32 12.52
C LYS A 215 12.83 6.35 12.98
N GLU A 216 11.59 6.83 13.10
CA GLU A 216 10.49 5.99 13.54
C GLU A 216 10.15 4.94 12.48
N PHE A 217 10.13 5.31 11.20
CA PHE A 217 9.98 4.36 10.09
C PHE A 217 11.04 3.25 10.14
N ILE A 218 12.34 3.61 10.26
CA ILE A 218 13.43 2.63 10.33
C ILE A 218 13.24 1.70 11.53
N SER A 219 12.88 2.26 12.68
CA SER A 219 12.65 1.48 13.90
C SER A 219 11.55 0.44 13.71
N LEU A 220 10.43 0.80 13.07
CA LEU A 220 9.29 -0.08 12.85
C LEU A 220 9.56 -1.13 11.77
N SER A 221 10.23 -0.74 10.69
CA SER A 221 10.45 -1.60 9.52
C SER A 221 11.65 -2.53 9.68
N PHE A 222 12.74 -2.06 10.29
CA PHE A 222 14.02 -2.76 10.33
C PHE A 222 14.53 -3.06 11.74
N GLY A 223 13.88 -2.52 12.78
CA GLY A 223 14.26 -2.74 14.18
C GLY A 223 15.53 -1.98 14.56
N THR A 224 16.37 -2.59 15.41
CA THR A 224 17.66 -2.01 15.81
C THR A 224 18.70 -2.25 14.72
N VAL A 225 19.15 -1.19 14.05
CA VAL A 225 20.06 -1.27 12.90
C VAL A 225 21.12 -0.15 12.93
N ASP A 226 22.27 -0.42 12.30
CA ASP A 226 23.32 0.57 12.06
C ASP A 226 23.20 1.08 10.62
N THR A 227 22.63 2.27 10.43
CA THR A 227 22.39 2.83 9.09
C THR A 227 23.66 3.28 8.37
N SER A 228 24.80 3.36 9.09
CA SER A 228 26.12 3.58 8.48
C SER A 228 26.73 2.32 7.86
N SER A 229 26.19 1.14 8.19
CA SER A 229 26.68 -0.15 7.73
C SER A 229 26.19 -0.46 6.32
N THR A 230 27.05 -1.06 5.50
CA THR A 230 26.64 -1.60 4.19
C THR A 230 25.57 -2.69 4.32
N ALA A 231 25.48 -3.34 5.48
CA ALA A 231 24.45 -4.34 5.77
C ALA A 231 23.03 -3.73 5.89
N PHE A 232 22.90 -2.41 6.08
CA PHE A 232 21.59 -1.76 6.13
C PHE A 232 20.89 -1.83 4.77
N ALA A 233 21.59 -1.56 3.67
CA ALA A 233 21.05 -1.71 2.32
C ALA A 233 20.62 -3.16 2.02
N ASP A 234 21.40 -4.15 2.49
CA ASP A 234 21.02 -5.56 2.41
C ASP A 234 19.73 -5.84 3.19
N ALA A 235 19.56 -5.26 4.38
CA ALA A 235 18.35 -5.43 5.17
C ALA A 235 17.11 -4.83 4.48
N VAL A 236 17.23 -3.67 3.84
CA VAL A 236 16.14 -3.05 3.05
C VAL A 236 15.77 -3.93 1.86
N TYR A 237 16.77 -4.41 1.10
CA TYR A 237 16.55 -5.30 -0.03
C TYR A 237 15.89 -6.63 0.38
N SER A 238 16.41 -7.27 1.43
CA SER A 238 15.85 -8.52 1.94
C SER A 238 14.42 -8.33 2.47
N ALA A 239 14.13 -7.25 3.20
CA ALA A 239 12.78 -6.98 3.69
C ALA A 239 11.77 -6.91 2.54
N LEU A 240 12.14 -6.28 1.43
CA LEU A 240 11.31 -6.17 0.24
C LEU A 240 11.13 -7.53 -0.48
N LEU A 241 12.17 -8.36 -0.58
CA LEU A 241 12.05 -9.68 -1.23
C LEU A 241 11.38 -10.75 -0.36
N GLU A 242 11.53 -10.67 0.96
CA GLU A 242 10.92 -11.59 1.92
C GLU A 242 9.44 -11.29 2.14
N ASP A 243 8.96 -10.10 1.76
CA ASP A 243 7.56 -9.73 1.93
C ASP A 243 6.64 -10.44 0.94
N SER A 244 5.71 -11.25 1.45
CA SER A 244 4.82 -12.03 0.58
C SER A 244 3.91 -11.17 -0.30
N GLY A 245 3.50 -9.99 0.17
CA GLY A 245 2.71 -9.09 -0.67
C GLY A 245 3.54 -8.53 -1.82
N MET A 246 4.82 -8.21 -1.59
CA MET A 246 5.77 -7.86 -2.64
C MET A 246 6.04 -9.02 -3.59
N GLN A 247 6.16 -10.25 -3.10
CA GLN A 247 6.30 -11.43 -3.95
C GLN A 247 5.08 -11.58 -4.88
N LEU A 248 3.87 -11.37 -4.36
CA LEU A 248 2.64 -11.35 -5.15
C LEU A 248 2.66 -10.22 -6.20
N LEU A 249 3.02 -9.00 -5.79
CA LEU A 249 3.12 -7.85 -6.70
C LEU A 249 4.12 -8.11 -7.83
N PHE A 250 5.34 -8.54 -7.49
CA PHE A 250 6.36 -8.90 -8.47
C PHE A 250 5.89 -10.03 -9.39
N TYR A 251 5.17 -11.02 -8.86
CA TYR A 251 4.63 -12.11 -9.67
C TYR A 251 3.61 -11.60 -10.69
N MET A 252 2.63 -10.82 -10.22
CA MET A 252 1.59 -10.23 -11.07
C MET A 252 2.16 -9.28 -12.14
N ASN A 253 3.27 -8.61 -11.83
CA ASN A 253 3.97 -7.73 -12.78
C ASN A 253 5.04 -8.45 -13.61
N GLY A 254 5.15 -9.79 -13.51
CA GLY A 254 6.04 -10.59 -14.33
C GLY A 254 7.53 -10.44 -13.99
N MET A 255 7.85 -9.95 -12.79
CA MET A 255 9.21 -9.80 -12.25
C MET A 255 9.64 -11.00 -11.40
N TRP A 256 8.69 -11.83 -10.94
CA TRP A 256 8.96 -13.04 -10.15
C TRP A 256 8.91 -14.31 -11.01
N THR A 257 9.64 -15.36 -10.61
CA THR A 257 9.61 -16.67 -11.26
C THR A 257 9.12 -17.76 -10.32
N VAL A 258 8.20 -18.60 -10.82
CA VAL A 258 7.74 -19.82 -10.13
C VAL A 258 8.89 -20.80 -9.91
N LYS A 259 9.86 -20.86 -10.84
CA LYS A 259 11.05 -21.69 -10.69
C LYS A 259 11.93 -21.12 -9.58
N GLY A 260 11.94 -21.78 -8.43
CA GLY A 260 12.70 -21.37 -7.25
C GLY A 260 12.07 -20.23 -6.46
N TRP A 261 10.84 -19.83 -6.80
CA TRP A 261 10.08 -18.75 -6.14
C TRP A 261 10.93 -17.55 -5.74
N GLN A 262 11.49 -16.87 -6.74
CA GLN A 262 12.43 -15.76 -6.55
C GLN A 262 12.24 -14.67 -7.60
N ILE A 263 12.81 -13.48 -7.34
CA ILE A 263 12.93 -12.42 -8.34
C ILE A 263 13.70 -12.92 -9.57
N LYS A 264 13.30 -12.51 -10.77
CA LYS A 264 14.01 -12.86 -12.00
C LYS A 264 15.37 -12.15 -12.06
N ASP A 265 16.39 -12.88 -12.52
CA ASP A 265 17.78 -12.41 -12.58
C ASP A 265 17.97 -11.10 -13.36
N ASP A 266 17.12 -10.85 -14.37
CA ASP A 266 17.17 -9.65 -15.19
C ASP A 266 16.55 -8.42 -14.50
N TYR A 267 15.60 -8.62 -13.58
CA TYR A 267 15.02 -7.55 -12.76
C TYR A 267 15.76 -7.32 -11.45
N ALA A 268 16.46 -8.33 -10.92
CA ALA A 268 17.12 -8.27 -9.63
C ALA A 268 18.05 -7.05 -9.45
N PRO A 269 18.87 -6.64 -10.45
CA PRO A 269 19.71 -5.45 -10.32
C PRO A 269 18.90 -4.14 -10.26
N ALA A 270 17.79 -4.04 -10.99
CA ALA A 270 16.94 -2.85 -10.96
C ALA A 270 16.24 -2.69 -9.61
N VAL A 271 15.67 -3.77 -9.08
CA VAL A 271 15.06 -3.79 -7.74
C VAL A 271 16.11 -3.46 -6.68
N ARG A 272 17.32 -4.04 -6.79
CA ARG A 272 18.42 -3.73 -5.87
C ARG A 272 18.82 -2.25 -5.91
N GLY A 273 18.92 -1.67 -7.11
CA GLY A 273 19.22 -0.25 -7.28
C GLY A 273 18.18 0.67 -6.64
N ALA A 274 16.89 0.35 -6.78
CA ALA A 274 15.81 1.09 -6.12
C ALA A 274 15.92 1.02 -4.59
N THR A 275 16.15 -0.18 -4.03
CA THR A 275 16.31 -0.35 -2.58
C THR A 275 17.59 0.25 -2.04
N ASP A 276 18.70 0.25 -2.80
CA ASP A 276 19.95 0.89 -2.41
C ASP A 276 19.76 2.42 -2.34
N LEU A 277 19.05 3.00 -3.31
CA LEU A 277 18.73 4.43 -3.32
C LEU A 277 17.80 4.83 -2.15
N PHE A 278 16.80 4.00 -1.85
CA PHE A 278 15.93 4.19 -0.70
C PHE A 278 16.71 4.06 0.63
N ALA A 279 17.56 3.05 0.77
CA ALA A 279 18.41 2.88 1.95
C ALA A 279 19.38 4.06 2.15
N GLU A 280 19.94 4.60 1.06
CA GLU A 280 20.77 5.81 1.09
C GLU A 280 19.97 7.02 1.62
N TYR A 281 18.75 7.22 1.13
CA TYR A 281 17.87 8.28 1.63
C TYR A 281 17.63 8.16 3.14
N LEU A 282 17.21 6.98 3.58
CA LEU A 282 16.92 6.69 4.98
C LEU A 282 18.15 6.95 5.86
N ALA A 283 19.32 6.46 5.47
CA ALA A 283 20.55 6.64 6.22
C ALA A 283 20.96 8.11 6.30
N ASN A 284 20.85 8.87 5.20
CA ASN A 284 21.17 10.30 5.18
C ASN A 284 20.25 11.10 6.10
N ALA A 285 18.94 10.84 6.08
CA ALA A 285 17.97 11.58 6.87
C ALA A 285 18.16 11.39 8.39
N VAL A 286 18.74 10.28 8.82
CA VAL A 286 19.12 10.03 10.22
C VAL A 286 20.60 10.20 10.50
N ASN A 287 21.34 10.91 9.64
CA ASN A 287 22.77 11.21 9.80
C ASN A 287 23.65 9.95 9.99
N HIS A 288 23.29 8.84 9.35
CA HIS A 288 23.95 7.54 9.47
C HIS A 288 24.03 7.01 10.92
N GLU A 289 23.08 7.40 11.78
CA GLU A 289 23.06 6.96 13.16
C GLU A 289 22.65 5.49 13.32
N LYS A 290 23.05 4.92 14.46
CA LYS A 290 22.48 3.66 14.93
C LYS A 290 21.09 3.91 15.47
N ILE A 291 20.09 3.33 14.82
CA ILE A 291 18.71 3.39 15.27
C ILE A 291 18.45 2.21 16.19
N LYS A 292 17.84 2.48 17.33
CA LYS A 292 17.41 1.47 18.29
C LYS A 292 15.89 1.40 18.26
N SER A 293 15.36 0.20 18.10
CA SER A 293 13.94 -0.04 18.34
C SER A 293 13.68 -0.32 19.81
N GLU A 294 12.63 0.29 20.34
CA GLU A 294 12.17 0.06 21.72
C GLU A 294 11.51 -1.30 21.88
N THR A 295 11.07 -1.91 20.76
CA THR A 295 10.57 -3.29 20.68
C THR A 295 11.48 -4.09 19.75
N ASN A 296 11.67 -5.39 20.02
CA ASN A 296 12.32 -6.28 19.04
C ASN A 296 11.36 -6.72 17.92
N ASP A 297 10.14 -6.19 17.94
CA ASP A 297 9.06 -6.55 17.04
C ASP A 297 9.12 -5.59 15.84
N ARG A 298 9.86 -5.98 14.80
CA ARG A 298 9.73 -5.36 13.48
C ARG A 298 8.38 -5.75 12.90
N LEU A 299 7.80 -4.88 12.07
CA LEU A 299 6.59 -5.24 11.34
C LEU A 299 6.85 -6.49 10.50
N VAL A 300 5.96 -7.48 10.64
CA VAL A 300 6.15 -8.80 10.05
C VAL A 300 5.39 -8.89 8.74
N ALA A 301 6.08 -9.30 7.70
CA ALA A 301 5.49 -9.57 6.40
C ALA A 301 4.41 -10.65 6.47
N MET A 302 3.48 -10.60 5.52
CA MET A 302 2.50 -11.66 5.27
C MET A 302 3.21 -13.03 5.14
N GLY A 303 2.67 -14.06 5.79
CA GLY A 303 3.24 -15.40 5.77
C GLY A 303 2.99 -16.15 4.45
N GLY A 304 3.88 -17.08 4.10
CA GLY A 304 3.83 -17.80 2.82
C GLY A 304 2.54 -18.61 2.55
N GLN A 305 1.77 -18.97 3.58
CA GLN A 305 0.45 -19.59 3.39
C GLN A 305 -0.55 -18.60 2.79
N ALA A 306 -0.58 -17.35 3.28
CA ALA A 306 -1.51 -16.34 2.76
C ALA A 306 -1.17 -15.96 1.31
N LEU A 307 0.12 -16.00 0.95
CA LEU A 307 0.56 -15.87 -0.45
C LEU A 307 0.04 -16.99 -1.34
N ALA A 308 0.18 -18.25 -0.89
CA ALA A 308 -0.32 -19.40 -1.63
C ALA A 308 -1.85 -19.34 -1.82
N ASP A 309 -2.58 -18.99 -0.75
CA ASP A 309 -4.03 -18.82 -0.79
C ASP A 309 -4.45 -17.71 -1.79
N ALA A 310 -3.72 -16.59 -1.83
CA ALA A 310 -3.96 -15.51 -2.78
C ALA A 310 -3.73 -15.95 -4.24
N LEU A 311 -2.65 -16.69 -4.50
CA LEU A 311 -2.34 -17.24 -5.83
C LEU A 311 -3.36 -18.29 -6.28
N GLU A 312 -3.84 -19.13 -5.36
CA GLU A 312 -4.92 -20.08 -5.63
C GLU A 312 -6.24 -19.36 -5.94
N ALA A 313 -6.55 -18.27 -5.24
CA ALA A 313 -7.72 -17.44 -5.53
C ALA A 313 -7.64 -16.76 -6.91
N LEU A 314 -6.43 -16.49 -7.40
CA LEU A 314 -6.17 -16.05 -8.78
C LEU A 314 -6.23 -17.18 -9.81
N GLY A 315 -6.39 -18.44 -9.36
CA GLY A 315 -6.46 -19.63 -10.20
C GLY A 315 -5.10 -20.21 -10.59
N ASP A 316 -4.01 -19.81 -9.94
CA ASP A 316 -2.64 -20.23 -10.25
C ASP A 316 -2.09 -21.20 -9.20
N THR A 317 -2.51 -22.45 -9.31
CA THR A 317 -2.13 -23.52 -8.37
C THR A 317 -0.63 -23.86 -8.42
N ASP A 318 0.00 -23.67 -9.57
CA ASP A 318 1.44 -23.96 -9.73
C ASP A 318 2.27 -22.89 -9.01
N ALA A 319 1.91 -21.61 -9.15
CA ALA A 319 2.53 -20.53 -8.39
C ALA A 319 2.26 -20.68 -6.88
N ALA A 320 1.02 -21.00 -6.49
CA ALA A 320 0.65 -21.23 -5.10
C ALA A 320 1.51 -22.32 -4.44
N GLN A 321 1.67 -23.46 -5.12
CA GLN A 321 2.49 -24.56 -4.63
C GLN A 321 3.97 -24.18 -4.54
N ALA A 322 4.50 -23.44 -5.51
CA ALA A 322 5.88 -22.98 -5.48
C ALA A 322 6.15 -22.02 -4.31
N ALA A 323 5.25 -21.07 -4.07
CA ALA A 323 5.31 -20.14 -2.94
C ALA A 323 5.29 -20.89 -1.60
N LEU A 324 4.37 -21.85 -1.46
CA LEU A 324 4.25 -22.65 -0.25
C LEU A 324 5.51 -23.50 0.01
N THR A 325 6.02 -24.17 -1.02
CA THR A 325 7.25 -24.97 -0.90
C THR A 325 8.45 -24.11 -0.50
N ALA A 326 8.61 -22.92 -1.10
CA ALA A 326 9.67 -21.99 -0.73
C ALA A 326 9.55 -21.53 0.74
N ALA A 327 8.33 -21.23 1.20
CA ALA A 327 8.07 -20.88 2.59
C ALA A 327 8.40 -22.03 3.57
N GLU A 328 8.06 -23.27 3.21
CA GLU A 328 8.39 -24.47 3.99
C GLU A 328 9.90 -24.73 4.04
N GLU A 329 10.62 -24.53 2.94
CA GLU A 329 12.08 -24.66 2.90
C GLU A 329 12.77 -23.66 3.82
N ILE A 330 12.31 -22.40 3.83
CA ILE A 330 12.82 -21.38 4.76
C ILE A 330 12.55 -21.78 6.21
N ALA A 331 11.34 -22.26 6.52
CA ALA A 331 10.98 -22.71 7.86
C ALA A 331 11.84 -23.91 8.33
N ASN A 332 12.06 -24.88 7.45
CA ASN A 332 12.89 -26.05 7.73
C ASN A 332 14.37 -25.69 7.91
N ASN A 333 14.89 -24.76 7.10
CA ASN A 333 16.25 -24.26 7.23
C ASN A 333 16.45 -23.49 8.55
N ALA A 334 15.49 -22.66 8.95
CA ALA A 334 15.49 -22.00 10.26
C ALA A 334 15.49 -23.03 11.42
N GLN A 335 14.70 -24.10 11.31
CA GLN A 335 14.65 -25.17 12.32
C GLN A 335 15.96 -25.98 12.39
N SER A 336 16.64 -26.19 11.26
CA SER A 336 17.94 -26.89 11.23
C SER A 336 19.10 -26.06 11.81
N THR A 337 18.97 -24.73 11.82
CA THR A 337 19.99 -23.79 12.33
C THR A 337 19.85 -23.56 13.85
N VAL A 338 18.68 -23.84 14.44
CA VAL A 338 18.42 -23.66 15.88
C VAL A 338 18.48 -25.00 16.62
N SER A 339 19.70 -25.49 16.81
CA SER A 339 20.04 -26.43 17.88
C SER A 339 20.46 -25.64 19.12
N SER A 340 19.49 -25.09 19.89
CA SER A 340 19.53 -24.69 21.33
C SER A 340 18.58 -23.51 21.62
N GLY A 341 17.37 -23.73 22.13
CA GLY A 341 16.51 -22.67 22.70
C GLY A 341 15.03 -22.78 22.35
N SER A 342 14.31 -23.73 22.96
CA SER A 342 12.96 -24.17 22.57
C SER A 342 11.80 -23.22 22.91
N ASP A 343 12.02 -22.17 23.71
CA ASP A 343 10.90 -21.47 24.34
C ASP A 343 10.58 -20.10 23.70
N VAL A 344 11.53 -19.49 22.99
CA VAL A 344 11.34 -18.19 22.31
C VAL A 344 10.81 -18.36 20.88
N VAL A 345 11.24 -19.43 20.19
CA VAL A 345 10.83 -19.74 18.81
C VAL A 345 9.37 -20.21 18.74
N SER A 346 8.91 -20.93 19.76
CA SER A 346 7.51 -21.34 19.88
C SER A 346 6.59 -20.13 20.05
N ALA A 347 7.01 -19.11 20.81
CA ALA A 347 6.28 -17.86 20.97
C ALA A 347 6.28 -16.99 19.70
N ALA A 348 7.39 -16.92 18.96
CA ALA A 348 7.46 -16.25 17.66
C ALA A 348 6.60 -16.94 16.59
N ARG A 349 6.56 -18.27 16.60
CA ARG A 349 5.68 -19.10 15.74
C ARG A 349 4.21 -18.90 16.10
N GLU A 350 3.87 -18.84 17.39
CA GLU A 350 2.51 -18.57 17.84
C GLU A 350 2.08 -17.14 17.44
N ASN A 351 2.97 -16.14 17.54
CA ASN A 351 2.75 -14.77 17.07
C ASN A 351 2.56 -14.67 15.54
N LEU A 352 3.33 -15.42 14.74
CA LEU A 352 3.17 -15.50 13.28
C LEU A 352 1.85 -16.17 12.86
N GLN A 353 1.32 -17.09 13.67
CA GLN A 353 0.04 -17.75 13.44
C GLN A 353 -1.17 -17.00 14.01
N THR A 354 -0.97 -16.10 14.99
CA THR A 354 -2.06 -15.35 15.65
C THR A 354 -2.23 -13.91 15.17
N ASN A 355 -1.19 -13.27 14.61
CA ASN A 355 -1.26 -11.87 14.17
C ASN A 355 -1.73 -11.66 12.72
N PHE A 356 -1.92 -12.73 11.94
CA PHE A 356 -2.75 -12.68 10.74
C PHE A 356 -4.08 -13.34 11.04
N ASN A 357 -5.18 -12.59 10.98
CA ASN A 357 -6.50 -13.16 11.20
C ASN A 357 -6.92 -13.97 9.97
N VAL A 358 -6.43 -15.22 9.89
CA VAL A 358 -6.74 -16.18 8.82
C VAL A 358 -8.26 -16.32 8.61
N LYS A 359 -9.09 -16.09 9.63
CA LYS A 359 -10.55 -16.13 9.49
C LYS A 359 -11.11 -14.92 8.74
N VAL A 360 -10.50 -13.74 8.83
CA VAL A 360 -10.89 -12.56 8.06
C VAL A 360 -10.48 -12.73 6.61
N PHE A 361 -9.24 -13.19 6.36
CA PHE A 361 -8.78 -13.47 4.99
C PHE A 361 -9.57 -14.59 4.31
N GLN A 362 -9.85 -15.70 5.01
CA GLN A 362 -10.72 -16.77 4.51
C GLN A 362 -12.15 -16.29 4.25
N LEU A 363 -12.70 -15.39 5.08
CA LEU A 363 -14.02 -14.80 4.87
C LEU A 363 -14.03 -13.91 3.61
N ILE A 364 -13.00 -13.08 3.41
CA ILE A 364 -12.85 -12.23 2.21
C ILE A 364 -12.74 -13.09 0.95
N LEU A 365 -11.93 -14.16 0.98
CA LEU A 365 -11.82 -15.10 -0.14
C LEU A 365 -13.13 -15.84 -0.42
N LEU A 366 -13.88 -16.23 0.62
CA LEU A 366 -15.22 -16.82 0.46
C LEU A 366 -16.23 -15.85 -0.13
N ILE A 367 -16.18 -14.56 0.25
CA ILE A 367 -17.03 -13.51 -0.31
C ILE A 367 -16.65 -13.26 -1.78
N ALA A 368 -15.36 -13.16 -2.11
CA ALA A 368 -14.87 -12.97 -3.47
C ALA A 368 -15.22 -14.16 -4.39
N ALA A 369 -15.00 -15.39 -3.91
CA ALA A 369 -15.40 -16.61 -4.62
C ALA A 369 -16.93 -16.71 -4.78
N GLY A 370 -17.69 -16.28 -3.77
CA GLY A 370 -19.14 -16.20 -3.82
C GLY A 370 -19.65 -15.22 -4.87
N LEU A 371 -19.04 -14.02 -4.97
CA LEU A 371 -19.36 -13.01 -5.99
C LEU A 371 -19.03 -13.51 -7.40
N ALA A 372 -17.88 -14.17 -7.59
CA ALA A 372 -17.50 -14.76 -8.87
C ALA A 372 -18.47 -15.86 -9.31
N ALA A 373 -18.85 -16.76 -8.39
CA ALA A 373 -19.83 -17.81 -8.66
C ALA A 373 -21.22 -17.22 -8.99
N PHE A 374 -21.65 -16.17 -8.28
CA PHE A 374 -22.91 -15.48 -8.55
C PHE A 374 -22.93 -14.85 -9.96
N MET A 375 -21.86 -14.15 -10.36
CA MET A 375 -21.74 -13.55 -11.68
C MET A 375 -21.75 -14.60 -12.81
N LEU A 376 -21.17 -15.78 -12.57
CA LEU A 376 -21.17 -16.88 -13.52
C LEU A 376 -22.58 -17.48 -13.68
N VAL A 377 -23.30 -17.71 -12.57
CA VAL A 377 -24.70 -18.17 -12.61
C VAL A 377 -25.60 -17.13 -13.27
N PHE A 378 -25.44 -15.85 -12.94
CA PHE A 378 -26.20 -14.77 -13.56
C PHE A 378 -25.97 -14.71 -15.08
N SER A 379 -24.72 -14.86 -15.52
CA SER A 379 -24.35 -14.91 -16.95
C SER A 379 -24.98 -16.12 -17.66
N MET A 380 -25.03 -17.29 -17.01
CA MET A 380 -25.70 -18.48 -17.54
C MET A 380 -27.22 -18.29 -17.64
N VAL A 381 -27.85 -17.69 -16.64
CA VAL A 381 -29.29 -17.40 -16.65
C VAL A 381 -29.62 -16.40 -17.76
N MET A 382 -28.85 -15.32 -17.88
CA MET A 382 -29.02 -14.34 -18.95
C MET A 382 -28.86 -14.98 -20.33
N PHE A 383 -27.88 -15.88 -20.51
CA PHE A 383 -27.70 -16.62 -21.76
C PHE A 383 -28.89 -17.54 -22.10
N VAL A 384 -29.49 -18.20 -21.11
CA VAL A 384 -30.69 -19.05 -21.31
C VAL A 384 -31.92 -18.21 -21.60
N VAL A 385 -32.08 -17.05 -20.95
CA VAL A 385 -33.19 -16.11 -21.20
C VAL A 385 -33.08 -15.51 -22.61
N HIS A 386 -31.89 -15.07 -23.03
CA HIS A 386 -31.65 -14.53 -24.37
C HIS A 386 -31.86 -15.57 -25.49
N ARG A 387 -31.74 -16.86 -25.17
CA ARG A 387 -31.97 -17.97 -26.11
C ARG A 387 -33.44 -18.44 -26.16
N LYS A 388 -34.29 -17.95 -25.25
CA LYS A 388 -35.75 -18.16 -25.30
C LYS A 388 -36.49 -17.01 -26.00
N GLU A 389 -35.85 -15.86 -26.16
CA GLU A 389 -36.40 -14.67 -26.82
C GLU A 389 -35.98 -14.56 -28.30
N ASN A 390 -35.15 -15.48 -28.79
CA ASN A 390 -34.88 -15.76 -30.21
C ASN A 390 -35.36 -17.17 -30.55
#